data_AF-A0A0G1KBR6-F1
#
_entry.id   AF-A0A0G1KBR6-F1
#
_cell.length_a   1.000
_cell.length_b   1.000
_cell.length_c   1.000
_cell.angle_alpha   90.00
_cell.angle_beta   90.00
_cell.angle_gamma   90.00
#
_symmetry.space_group_name_H-M   'P 1'
#
loop_
_entity.id
_entity.type
_entity.pdbx_description
1 polymer ?
#
loop_
_entity_poly.entity_id
_entity_poly.type
_entity_poly.pdbx_seq_one_letter_code
_entity_poly.pdbx_strand_id
1 'polypeptide(L)'
;MAALESMVVYELGYGGSVTDLSETKVVVETVVLGCKDATIFEGSREEMELIVRVAACHAVIMGDETSRGAIIERVADFLGTLPSDVGGSPLYISLMAPFLIGGPSTSAALLLGLGITDPVVINTLMPISLKDLMAAVQLHKETDIPLPEIVREMGLAKG
;
A
#
# COMPACT_ATOMS: atom_id res chain seq x y z
N MET A 1 -11.30 0.56 11.80
CA MET A 1 -11.11 0.51 10.32
C MET A 1 -10.68 1.84 9.73
N ALA A 2 -11.30 2.97 10.08
CA ALA A 2 -10.92 4.28 9.57
C ALA A 2 -9.42 4.63 9.75
N ALA A 3 -8.81 4.33 10.90
CA ALA A 3 -7.37 4.56 11.12
C ALA A 3 -6.47 3.71 10.20
N LEU A 4 -6.82 2.44 9.99
CA LEU A 4 -6.11 1.56 9.07
C LEU A 4 -6.22 2.06 7.62
N GLU A 5 -7.44 2.41 7.19
CA GLU A 5 -7.66 2.99 5.86
C GLU A 5 -6.86 4.28 5.68
N SER A 6 -6.84 5.15 6.70
CA SER A 6 -6.09 6.39 6.64
C SER A 6 -4.60 6.13 6.43
N MET A 7 -4.01 5.23 7.23
CA MET A 7 -2.60 4.86 7.10
C MET A 7 -2.30 4.23 5.73
N VAL A 8 -3.12 3.28 5.29
CA VAL A 8 -2.90 2.52 4.05
C VAL A 8 -3.08 3.40 2.82
N VAL A 9 -4.20 4.12 2.74
CA VAL A 9 -4.59 4.84 1.52
C VAL A 9 -3.89 6.19 1.43
N TYR A 10 -3.81 6.94 2.53
CA TYR A 10 -3.40 8.35 2.48
C TYR A 10 -1.96 8.59 2.91
N GLU A 11 -1.37 7.70 3.72
CA GLU A 11 0.02 7.84 4.16
C GLU A 11 0.95 6.94 3.36
N LEU A 12 0.87 5.62 3.57
CA LEU A 12 1.76 4.65 2.94
C LEU A 12 1.52 4.56 1.42
N GLY A 13 0.26 4.60 0.98
CA GLY A 13 -0.13 4.63 -0.42
C GLY A 13 0.41 5.84 -1.20
N TYR A 14 0.73 6.94 -0.50
CA TYR A 14 1.34 8.15 -1.04
C TYR A 14 2.88 8.15 -0.90
N GLY A 15 3.47 7.00 -0.58
CA GLY A 15 4.92 6.83 -0.44
C GLY A 15 5.44 7.14 0.97
N GLY A 16 4.56 7.15 1.97
CA GLY A 16 4.94 7.30 3.37
C GLY A 16 5.90 6.22 3.84
N SER A 17 6.83 6.62 4.71
CA SER A 17 7.84 5.76 5.33
C SER A 17 7.54 5.59 6.81
N VAL A 18 7.55 4.35 7.30
CA VAL A 18 7.41 4.05 8.73
C VAL A 18 8.72 4.39 9.44
N THR A 19 8.70 5.31 10.40
CA THR A 19 9.90 5.82 11.08
C THR A 19 9.98 5.48 12.55
N ASP A 20 8.83 5.21 13.18
CA ASP A 20 8.74 4.73 14.55
C ASP A 20 7.59 3.71 14.64
N LEU A 21 7.84 2.60 15.32
CA LEU A 21 6.97 1.43 15.35
C LEU A 21 7.08 0.73 16.70
N SER A 22 5.93 0.57 17.36
CA SER A 22 5.79 -0.19 18.61
C SER A 22 4.43 -0.89 18.65
N GLU A 23 4.16 -1.67 19.70
CA GLU A 23 2.88 -2.40 19.84
C GLU A 23 1.66 -1.48 19.92
N THR A 24 1.83 -0.19 20.26
CA THR A 24 0.72 0.76 20.49
C THR A 24 0.86 2.05 19.70
N LYS A 25 1.87 2.16 18.82
CA LYS A 25 2.17 3.38 18.07
C LYS A 25 2.83 3.09 16.73
N VAL A 26 2.37 3.77 15.69
CA VAL A 26 3.01 3.84 14.37
C VAL A 26 3.18 5.30 13.99
N VAL A 27 4.37 5.68 13.50
CA VAL A 27 4.62 6.99 12.91
C VAL A 27 4.98 6.80 11.45
N VAL A 28 4.24 7.49 10.58
CA VAL A 28 4.50 7.53 9.14
C VAL A 28 4.93 8.94 8.76
N GLU A 29 6.06 9.06 8.09
CA GLU A 29 6.50 10.31 7.49
C GLU A 29 6.26 10.29 5.99
N THR A 30 5.58 11.32 5.49
CA THR A 30 5.19 11.43 4.09
C THR A 30 5.80 12.71 3.51
N VAL A 31 6.40 12.64 2.32
CA VAL A 31 6.97 13.81 1.65
C VAL A 31 6.18 14.08 0.37
N VAL A 32 5.38 15.14 0.38
CA VAL A 32 4.52 15.53 -0.74
C VAL A 32 4.90 16.94 -1.17
N LEU A 33 5.30 17.10 -2.43
CA LEU A 33 5.71 18.39 -3.02
C LEU A 33 6.83 19.11 -2.24
N GLY A 34 7.70 18.36 -1.55
CA GLY A 34 8.79 18.91 -0.73
C GLY A 34 8.39 19.30 0.69
N CYS A 35 7.12 19.19 1.05
CA CYS A 35 6.64 19.30 2.42
C CYS A 35 6.74 17.94 3.09
N LYS A 36 7.40 17.90 4.24
CA LYS A 36 7.45 16.71 5.10
C LYS A 36 6.33 16.82 6.13
N ASP A 37 5.49 15.80 6.17
CA ASP A 37 4.45 15.63 7.18
C ASP A 37 4.67 14.34 7.96
N ALA A 38 4.14 14.28 9.19
CA ALA A 38 4.24 13.10 10.05
C ALA A 38 2.90 12.81 10.71
N THR A 39 2.34 11.64 10.42
CA THR A 39 1.08 11.17 10.98
C THR A 39 1.35 10.10 12.04
N ILE A 40 0.75 10.29 13.21
CA ILE A 40 0.89 9.38 14.36
C ILE A 40 -0.43 8.62 14.53
N PHE A 41 -0.33 7.29 14.55
CA PHE A 41 -1.41 6.39 14.91
C PHE A 41 -1.09 5.77 16.27
N GLU A 42 -1.97 5.96 17.25
CA GLU A 42 -1.79 5.44 18.61
C GLU A 42 -3.12 4.96 19.20
N GLY A 43 -3.05 3.96 20.08
CA GLY A 43 -4.24 3.34 20.67
C GLY A 43 -3.89 2.16 21.59
N SER A 44 -4.89 1.38 21.98
CA SER A 44 -4.65 0.13 22.70
C SER A 44 -3.92 -0.88 21.82
N ARG A 45 -3.29 -1.89 22.44
CA ARG A 45 -2.62 -2.98 21.71
C ARG A 45 -3.59 -3.69 20.76
N GLU A 46 -4.81 -3.95 21.22
CA GLU A 46 -5.86 -4.60 20.44
C GLU A 46 -6.31 -3.75 19.26
N GLU A 47 -6.45 -2.43 19.45
CA GLU A 47 -6.83 -1.49 18.39
C GLU A 47 -5.73 -1.35 17.33
N MET A 48 -4.47 -1.39 17.79
CA MET A 48 -3.29 -1.16 16.96
C MET A 48 -2.75 -2.42 16.29
N GLU A 49 -3.16 -3.63 16.70
CA GLU A 49 -2.54 -4.89 16.26
C GLU A 49 -2.40 -4.98 14.73
N LEU A 50 -3.50 -4.76 13.99
CA LEU A 50 -3.48 -4.86 12.54
C LEU A 50 -2.71 -3.70 11.89
N ILE A 51 -2.81 -2.48 12.45
CA ILE A 51 -2.10 -1.30 11.96
C ILE A 51 -0.59 -1.52 12.08
N VAL A 52 -0.13 -1.96 13.25
CA VAL A 52 1.28 -2.26 13.52
C VAL A 52 1.77 -3.38 12.62
N ARG A 53 0.98 -4.44 12.43
CA ARG A 53 1.35 -5.56 11.56
C ARG A 53 1.52 -5.13 10.10
N VAL A 54 0.58 -4.35 9.56
CA VAL A 54 0.68 -3.81 8.19
C VAL A 54 1.88 -2.87 8.06
N ALA A 55 2.09 -1.97 9.03
CA ALA A 55 3.23 -1.06 9.04
C ALA A 55 4.56 -1.81 9.09
N ALA A 56 4.66 -2.87 9.91
CA ALA A 56 5.83 -3.73 9.98
C ALA A 56 6.13 -4.41 8.64
N CYS A 57 5.11 -5.01 8.01
CA CYS A 57 5.25 -5.64 6.69
C CYS A 57 5.72 -4.62 5.65
N HIS A 58 5.15 -3.42 5.63
CA HIS A 58 5.56 -2.35 4.72
C HIS A 58 7.01 -1.93 4.93
N ALA A 59 7.41 -1.71 6.19
CA ALA A 59 8.79 -1.35 6.53
C ALA A 59 9.79 -2.41 6.07
N VAL A 60 9.46 -3.70 6.20
CA VAL A 60 10.30 -4.80 5.71
C VAL A 60 10.39 -4.81 4.19
N ILE A 61 9.27 -4.68 3.49
CA ILE A 61 9.22 -4.64 2.01
C ILE A 61 10.07 -3.49 1.46
N MET A 62 9.96 -2.31 2.08
CA MET A 62 10.69 -1.11 1.65
C MET A 62 12.16 -1.09 2.09
N GLY A 63 12.49 -1.81 3.16
CA GLY A 63 13.85 -1.98 3.66
C GLY A 63 14.65 -3.07 2.94
N ASP A 64 13.99 -4.06 2.35
CA ASP A 64 14.63 -5.10 1.56
C ASP A 64 15.00 -4.58 0.15
N GLU A 65 16.29 -4.56 -0.17
CA GLU A 65 16.78 -4.02 -1.44
C GLU A 65 16.26 -4.79 -2.65
N THR A 66 16.04 -6.10 -2.51
CA THR A 66 15.51 -6.96 -3.58
C THR A 66 14.07 -6.59 -3.90
N SER A 67 13.21 -6.54 -2.88
CA SER A 67 11.79 -6.17 -3.00
C SER A 67 11.64 -4.73 -3.48
N ARG A 68 12.42 -3.80 -2.92
CA ARG A 68 12.43 -2.40 -3.36
C ARG A 68 12.85 -2.28 -4.83
N GLY A 69 13.89 -3.02 -5.25
CA GLY A 69 14.35 -3.06 -6.63
C GLY A 69 13.25 -3.52 -7.59
N ALA A 70 12.56 -4.63 -7.27
CA ALA A 70 11.47 -5.16 -8.08
C ALA A 70 10.28 -4.17 -8.20
N ILE A 71 9.99 -3.40 -7.14
CA ILE A 71 8.96 -2.35 -7.19
C ILE A 71 9.41 -1.22 -8.12
N ILE A 72 10.66 -0.76 -8.01
CA ILE A 72 11.20 0.29 -8.87
C ILE A 72 11.19 -0.14 -10.34
N GLU A 73 11.56 -1.39 -10.65
CA GLU A 73 11.50 -1.93 -12.01
C GLU A 73 10.07 -1.91 -12.55
N ARG A 74 9.09 -2.37 -11.77
CA ARG A 74 7.67 -2.35 -12.16
C ARG A 74 7.16 -0.93 -12.43
N VAL A 75 7.63 0.06 -11.66
CA VAL A 75 7.34 1.48 -11.88
C VAL A 75 8.01 1.99 -13.15
N ALA A 76 9.27 1.63 -13.39
CA ALA A 76 9.99 2.00 -14.60
C ALA A 76 9.33 1.44 -15.86
N ASP A 77 8.88 0.18 -15.82
CA ASP A 77 8.13 -0.46 -16.90
C ASP A 77 6.83 0.30 -17.19
N PHE A 78 6.06 0.63 -16.16
CA PHE A 78 4.84 1.43 -16.31
C PHE A 78 5.13 2.80 -16.95
N LEU A 79 6.15 3.51 -16.47
CA LEU A 79 6.55 4.81 -17.03
C LEU A 79 6.98 4.68 -18.50
N GLY A 80 7.61 3.57 -18.87
CA GLY A 80 7.97 3.24 -20.27
C GLY A 80 6.77 3.03 -21.20
N THR A 81 5.57 2.77 -20.65
CA THR A 81 4.33 2.66 -21.44
C THR A 81 3.63 4.00 -21.68
N LEU A 82 4.02 5.07 -20.98
CA LEU A 82 3.41 6.38 -21.14
C LEU A 82 3.90 7.06 -22.43
N PRO A 83 3.05 7.87 -23.07
CA PRO A 83 3.45 8.72 -24.20
C PRO A 83 4.73 9.52 -23.86
N SER A 84 5.65 9.64 -24.81
CA SER A 84 6.99 10.22 -24.60
C SER A 84 7.00 11.69 -24.18
N ASP A 85 5.89 12.41 -24.38
CA ASP A 85 5.64 13.77 -23.91
C ASP A 85 5.19 13.85 -22.44
N VAL A 86 4.73 12.74 -21.84
CA VAL A 86 4.27 12.65 -20.43
C VAL A 86 5.23 11.81 -19.57
N GLY A 87 5.68 10.66 -20.09
CA GLY A 87 6.51 9.69 -19.36
C GLY A 87 7.96 10.11 -19.14
N GLY A 88 8.45 11.14 -19.83
CA GLY A 88 9.85 11.56 -19.81
C GLY A 88 10.16 12.82 -18.98
N SER A 89 9.15 13.51 -18.42
CA SER A 89 9.39 14.73 -17.63
C SER A 89 9.92 14.37 -16.23
N PRO A 90 11.18 14.73 -15.88
CA PRO A 90 11.76 14.39 -14.58
C PRO A 90 10.95 14.98 -13.41
N LEU A 91 10.29 16.11 -13.64
CA LEU A 91 9.40 16.74 -12.68
C LEU A 91 8.14 15.89 -12.46
N TYR A 92 7.49 15.43 -13.53
CA TYR A 92 6.30 14.58 -13.43
C TYR A 92 6.62 13.25 -12.72
N ILE A 93 7.73 12.62 -13.08
CA ILE A 93 8.21 11.40 -12.43
C ILE A 93 8.49 11.67 -10.94
N SER A 94 9.18 12.76 -10.59
CA SER A 94 9.47 13.09 -9.19
C SER A 94 8.20 13.35 -8.37
N LEU A 95 7.17 13.92 -9.00
CA LEU A 95 5.87 14.16 -8.37
C LEU A 95 5.07 12.88 -8.17
N MET A 96 5.14 11.94 -9.10
CA MET A 96 4.34 10.71 -9.10
C MET A 96 5.05 9.50 -8.49
N ALA A 97 6.38 9.51 -8.40
CA ALA A 97 7.18 8.40 -7.87
C ALA A 97 6.71 7.88 -6.49
N PRO A 98 6.36 8.76 -5.52
CA PRO A 98 5.84 8.29 -4.22
C PRO A 98 4.58 7.42 -4.36
N PHE A 99 3.68 7.78 -5.27
CA PHE A 99 2.44 7.05 -5.53
C PHE A 99 2.69 5.73 -6.27
N LEU A 100 3.60 5.77 -7.25
CA LEU A 100 3.94 4.63 -8.08
C LEU A 100 4.63 3.52 -7.27
N ILE A 101 5.44 3.91 -6.27
CA ILE A 101 6.15 2.98 -5.38
C ILE A 101 5.29 2.59 -4.17
N GLY A 102 4.58 3.56 -3.58
CA GLY A 102 3.79 3.40 -2.36
C GLY A 102 2.58 2.47 -2.55
N GLY A 103 1.91 2.54 -3.69
CA GLY A 103 0.75 1.70 -3.99
C GLY A 103 1.04 0.18 -3.87
N PRO A 104 1.93 -0.37 -4.71
CA PRO A 104 2.23 -1.80 -4.72
C PRO A 104 2.79 -2.33 -3.39
N SER A 105 3.74 -1.62 -2.78
CA SER A 105 4.33 -2.01 -1.48
C SER A 105 3.27 -2.08 -0.38
N THR A 106 2.41 -1.07 -0.32
CA THR A 106 1.34 -1.01 0.68
C THR A 106 0.26 -2.07 0.44
N SER A 107 -0.12 -2.35 -0.81
CA SER A 107 -1.06 -3.43 -1.14
C SER A 107 -0.54 -4.77 -0.65
N ALA A 108 0.74 -5.07 -0.91
CA ALA A 108 1.38 -6.29 -0.43
C ALA A 108 1.42 -6.34 1.11
N ALA A 109 1.79 -5.23 1.76
CA ALA A 109 1.82 -5.13 3.22
C ALA A 109 0.45 -5.34 3.86
N LEU A 110 -0.62 -4.79 3.27
CA LEU A 110 -1.99 -4.96 3.72
C LEU A 110 -2.41 -6.44 3.66
N LEU A 111 -2.18 -7.09 2.52
CA LEU A 111 -2.54 -8.50 2.32
C LEU A 111 -1.79 -9.41 3.29
N LEU A 112 -0.47 -9.21 3.45
CA LEU A 112 0.35 -9.95 4.41
C LEU A 112 -0.08 -9.68 5.85
N GLY A 113 -0.42 -8.43 6.20
CA GLY A 113 -0.92 -8.06 7.51
C GLY A 113 -2.26 -8.73 7.85
N LEU A 114 -3.10 -8.97 6.85
CA LEU A 114 -4.33 -9.75 6.98
C LEU A 114 -4.10 -11.28 7.02
N GLY A 115 -2.85 -11.73 6.89
CA GLY A 115 -2.48 -13.15 6.90
C GLY A 115 -2.61 -13.84 5.53
N ILE A 116 -2.79 -13.08 4.45
CA ILE A 116 -2.87 -13.64 3.09
C ILE A 116 -1.46 -13.82 2.58
N THR A 117 -1.01 -15.06 2.53
CA THR A 117 0.37 -15.41 2.13
C THR A 117 0.44 -16.16 0.80
N ASP A 118 -0.71 -16.53 0.20
CA ASP A 118 -0.74 -17.21 -1.09
C ASP A 118 -0.28 -16.24 -2.20
N PRO A 119 0.85 -16.51 -2.87
CA PRO A 119 1.37 -15.65 -3.93
C PRO A 119 0.39 -15.47 -5.09
N VAL A 120 -0.44 -16.47 -5.40
CA VAL A 120 -1.43 -16.39 -6.49
C VAL A 120 -2.51 -15.37 -6.14
N VAL A 121 -3.00 -15.42 -4.89
CA VAL A 121 -3.98 -14.46 -4.39
C VAL A 121 -3.38 -13.06 -4.35
N ILE A 122 -2.16 -12.91 -3.81
CA ILE A 122 -1.47 -11.62 -3.75
C ILE A 122 -1.35 -11.03 -5.16
N ASN A 123 -0.83 -11.80 -6.13
CA ASN A 123 -0.66 -11.32 -7.50
C ASN A 123 -1.98 -10.97 -8.20
N THR A 124 -3.09 -11.63 -7.84
CA THR A 124 -4.42 -11.31 -8.36
C THR A 124 -4.95 -9.99 -7.81
N LEU A 125 -4.65 -9.68 -6.55
CA LEU A 125 -5.18 -8.51 -5.84
C LEU A 125 -4.31 -7.27 -5.98
N MET A 126 -3.01 -7.44 -6.19
CA MET A 126 -2.03 -6.35 -6.33
C MET A 126 -2.33 -5.29 -7.41
N PRO A 127 -2.95 -5.62 -8.56
CA PRO A 127 -3.29 -4.62 -9.59
C PRO A 127 -4.47 -3.71 -9.22
N ILE A 128 -5.20 -4.02 -8.15
CA ILE A 128 -6.38 -3.27 -7.72
C ILE A 128 -5.93 -1.99 -7.01
N SER A 129 -6.71 -0.91 -7.14
CA SER A 129 -6.41 0.32 -6.42
C SER A 129 -6.47 0.10 -4.90
N LEU A 130 -5.61 0.77 -4.13
CA LEU A 130 -5.61 0.65 -2.67
C LEU A 130 -6.98 0.97 -2.05
N LYS A 131 -7.72 1.92 -2.64
CA LYS A 131 -9.08 2.27 -2.18
C LYS A 131 -10.05 1.11 -2.37
N ASP A 132 -10.05 0.52 -3.55
CA ASP A 132 -10.95 -0.60 -3.85
C ASP A 132 -10.55 -1.86 -3.05
N LEU A 133 -9.25 -2.09 -2.86
CA LEU A 133 -8.75 -3.15 -2.02
C LEU A 133 -9.18 -2.95 -0.56
N MET A 134 -9.08 -1.74 -0.01
CA MET A 134 -9.55 -1.43 1.34
C MET A 134 -11.06 -1.63 1.48
N ALA A 135 -11.85 -1.23 0.47
CA ALA A 135 -13.29 -1.50 0.45
C ALA A 135 -13.58 -3.02 0.46
N ALA A 136 -12.86 -3.80 -0.33
CA ALA A 136 -12.98 -5.26 -0.35
C ALA A 136 -12.58 -5.89 1.00
N VAL A 137 -11.55 -5.37 1.67
CA VAL A 137 -11.12 -5.80 3.01
C VAL A 137 -12.19 -5.50 4.06
N GLN A 138 -12.83 -4.34 3.97
CA GLN A 138 -13.93 -4.00 4.87
C GLN A 138 -15.12 -4.95 4.67
N LEU A 139 -15.51 -5.20 3.42
CA LEU A 139 -16.57 -6.17 3.09
C LEU A 139 -16.22 -7.59 3.57
N HIS A 140 -14.98 -8.04 3.36
CA HIS A 140 -14.51 -9.33 3.87
C HIS A 140 -14.68 -9.45 5.38
N LYS A 141 -14.29 -8.40 6.14
CA LYS A 141 -14.45 -8.39 7.60
C LYS A 141 -15.91 -8.39 8.05
N GLU A 142 -16.80 -7.77 7.29
CA GLU A 142 -18.22 -7.67 7.62
C GLU A 142 -19.02 -8.92 7.23
N THR A 143 -18.58 -9.66 6.21
CA THR A 143 -19.36 -10.74 5.58
C THR A 143 -18.70 -12.11 5.64
N ASP A 144 -17.41 -12.19 5.98
CA ASP A 144 -16.57 -13.40 5.93
C ASP A 144 -16.41 -14.02 4.52
N ILE A 145 -16.88 -13.33 3.47
CA ILE A 145 -16.70 -13.76 2.07
C ILE A 145 -15.20 -13.62 1.70
N PRO A 146 -14.57 -14.62 1.06
CA PRO A 146 -13.17 -14.53 0.66
C PRO A 146 -12.88 -13.29 -0.22
N LEU A 147 -11.80 -12.58 0.09
CA LEU A 147 -11.36 -11.39 -0.67
C LEU A 147 -11.31 -11.57 -2.20
N PRO A 148 -10.76 -12.67 -2.74
CA PRO A 148 -10.75 -12.90 -4.19
C PRO A 148 -12.14 -13.02 -4.82
N GLU A 149 -13.13 -13.48 -4.06
CA GLU A 149 -14.51 -13.60 -4.49
C GLU A 149 -15.18 -12.22 -4.53
N ILE A 150 -15.04 -11.43 -3.46
CA ILE A 150 -15.53 -10.03 -3.39
C ILE A 150 -14.99 -9.22 -4.58
N VAL A 151 -13.68 -9.30 -4.81
CA VAL A 151 -13.00 -8.58 -5.90
C VAL A 151 -13.54 -8.98 -7.27
N ARG A 152 -13.85 -10.27 -7.47
CA ARG A 152 -14.44 -10.78 -8.70
C ARG A 152 -15.86 -10.26 -8.89
N GLU A 153 -16.67 -10.29 -7.83
CA GLU A 153 -18.06 -9.82 -7.86
C GLU A 153 -18.16 -8.30 -8.07
N MET A 154 -17.21 -7.54 -7.53
CA MET A 154 -17.11 -6.10 -7.76
C MET A 154 -16.60 -5.73 -9.17
N GLY A 155 -16.17 -6.72 -9.98
CA GLY A 155 -15.61 -6.48 -11.31
C GLY A 155 -14.26 -5.75 -11.29
N LEU A 156 -13.53 -5.84 -10.17
CA LEU A 156 -12.27 -5.11 -9.95
C LEU A 156 -11.05 -5.87 -10.50
N ALA A 157 -11.14 -7.19 -10.64
CA ALA A 157 -10.14 -7.97 -11.35
C ALA A 157 -10.31 -7.76 -12.86
N LYS A 158 -9.37 -7.03 -13.49
CA LYS A 158 -9.24 -7.09 -14.95
C LYS A 158 -8.67 -8.47 -15.32
N GLY A 159 -9.36 -9.16 -16.22
CA GLY A 159 -8.88 -10.40 -16.85
C GLY A 159 -7.64 -10.20 -17.69
#